data_AF-A0A551Z132-F1
#
_entry.id   AF-A0A551Z132-F1
#
_cell.length_a   1.000
_cell.length_b   1.000
_cell.length_c   1.000
_cell.angle_alpha   90.00
_cell.angle_beta   90.00
_cell.angle_gamma   90.00
#
_symmetry.space_group_name_H-M   'P 1'
#
loop_
_entity.id
_entity.type
_entity.pdbx_description
1 polymer ?
#
loop_
_entity_poly.entity_id
_entity_poly.type
_entity_poly.pdbx_seq_one_letter_code
_entity_poly.pdbx_strand_id
1 'polypeptide(L)'
;MKRSKLDLAKRLNRSRKRKYDKFLTSSLYLTIILGLFYLLYLNLPWSFHLFVHWVTKGGDLDKIPAKFYAELNQLCLRADSRGEVRTRNYTEHTEIAESLGTFRCTLVNGGQEWLIEDYKSFSSADEAILGTQLAVFIAEILGTDYSYNIRAYIPNTKYQIAPKTKS
;
A
#
# COMPACT_ATOMS: atom_id res chain seq x y z
N MET A 1 45.61 -5.94 -50.61
CA MET A 1 44.94 -7.16 -50.11
C MET A 1 43.44 -6.85 -49.91
N LYS A 2 42.56 -7.28 -50.84
CA LYS A 2 41.11 -7.03 -50.74
C LYS A 2 40.48 -8.03 -49.75
N ARG A 3 39.97 -7.54 -48.60
CA ARG A 3 39.21 -8.39 -47.66
C ARG A 3 37.91 -8.85 -48.34
N SER A 4 37.61 -10.15 -48.27
CA SER A 4 36.43 -10.71 -48.94
C SER A 4 35.14 -10.20 -48.27
N LYS A 5 34.11 -9.91 -49.08
CA LYS A 5 32.79 -9.46 -48.59
C LYS A 5 32.18 -10.47 -47.58
N LEU A 6 32.52 -11.75 -47.72
CA LEU A 6 32.09 -12.83 -46.83
C LEU A 6 32.67 -12.68 -45.41
N ASP A 7 33.93 -12.26 -45.30
CA ASP A 7 34.58 -12.05 -44.00
C ASP A 7 34.04 -10.80 -43.28
N LEU A 8 33.65 -9.77 -44.05
CA LEU A 8 32.98 -8.59 -43.52
C LEU A 8 31.57 -8.92 -42.97
N ALA A 9 30.80 -9.72 -43.70
CA ALA A 9 29.46 -10.15 -43.27
C ALA A 9 29.50 -11.00 -41.97
N LYS A 10 30.47 -11.92 -41.84
CA LYS A 10 30.68 -12.70 -40.62
C LYS A 10 31.03 -11.82 -39.41
N ARG A 11 31.86 -10.79 -39.60
CA ARG A 11 32.23 -9.85 -38.52
C ARG A 11 31.05 -8.99 -38.07
N LEU A 12 30.27 -8.46 -39.02
CA LEU A 12 29.07 -7.67 -38.72
C LEU A 12 28.01 -8.51 -37.99
N ASN A 13 27.84 -9.78 -38.39
CA ASN A 13 26.89 -10.66 -37.71
C ASN A 13 27.36 -11.01 -36.28
N ARG A 14 28.66 -11.26 -36.07
CA ARG A 14 29.24 -11.45 -34.72
C ARG A 14 29.12 -10.22 -33.84
N SER A 15 29.34 -9.02 -34.38
CA SER A 15 29.20 -7.77 -33.59
C SER A 15 27.74 -7.51 -33.23
N ARG A 16 26.80 -7.74 -34.18
CA ARG A 16 25.36 -7.64 -33.93
C ARG A 16 24.90 -8.64 -32.87
N LYS A 17 25.34 -9.90 -32.96
CA LYS A 17 25.03 -10.93 -31.95
C LYS A 17 25.54 -10.55 -30.56
N ARG A 18 26.80 -10.12 -30.42
CA ARG A 18 27.34 -9.64 -29.12
C ARG A 18 26.59 -8.43 -28.57
N LYS A 19 26.22 -7.48 -29.43
CA LYS A 19 25.45 -6.30 -29.01
C LYS A 19 24.07 -6.72 -28.50
N TYR A 20 23.42 -7.64 -29.21
CA TYR A 20 22.12 -8.18 -28.81
C TYR A 20 22.21 -8.97 -27.51
N ASP A 21 23.19 -9.87 -27.36
CA ASP A 21 23.42 -10.65 -26.12
C ASP A 21 23.70 -9.73 -24.92
N LYS A 22 24.45 -8.63 -25.11
CA LYS A 22 24.70 -7.63 -24.05
C LYS A 22 23.43 -6.86 -23.67
N PHE A 23 22.59 -6.50 -24.64
CA PHE A 23 21.29 -5.88 -24.37
C PHE A 23 20.34 -6.86 -23.67
N LEU A 24 20.31 -8.12 -24.09
CA LEU A 24 19.45 -9.15 -23.51
C LEU A 24 19.83 -9.46 -22.06
N THR A 25 21.12 -9.62 -21.79
CA THR A 25 21.63 -9.81 -20.42
C THR A 25 21.35 -8.58 -19.56
N SER A 26 21.61 -7.36 -20.06
CA SER A 26 21.29 -6.13 -19.32
C SER A 26 19.79 -5.98 -19.02
N SER A 27 18.92 -6.32 -19.99
CA SER A 27 17.47 -6.30 -19.80
C SER A 27 17.03 -7.35 -18.79
N LEU A 28 17.62 -8.54 -18.82
CA LEU A 28 17.33 -9.61 -17.87
C LEU A 28 17.71 -9.20 -16.44
N TYR A 29 18.91 -8.64 -16.25
CA TYR A 29 19.33 -8.11 -14.94
C TYR A 29 18.37 -7.03 -14.43
N LEU A 30 17.96 -6.09 -15.29
CA LEU A 30 17.00 -5.06 -14.90
C LEU A 30 15.66 -5.67 -14.47
N THR A 31 15.13 -6.64 -15.20
CA THR A 31 13.87 -7.31 -14.83
C THR A 31 13.98 -8.06 -13.51
N ILE A 32 15.12 -8.73 -13.24
CA ILE A 32 15.35 -9.42 -11.97
C ILE A 32 15.40 -8.41 -10.82
N ILE A 33 16.11 -7.30 -11.00
CA ILE A 33 16.23 -6.24 -9.99
C ILE A 33 14.86 -5.62 -9.70
N LEU A 34 14.09 -5.28 -10.73
CA LEU A 34 12.73 -4.74 -10.57
C LEU A 34 11.81 -5.75 -9.88
N GLY A 35 11.89 -7.03 -10.24
CA GLY A 35 11.14 -8.09 -9.57
C GLY A 35 11.49 -8.23 -8.09
N LEU A 36 12.79 -8.18 -7.76
CA LEU A 36 13.25 -8.20 -6.36
C LEU A 36 12.77 -6.99 -5.57
N PHE A 37 12.85 -5.78 -6.14
CA PHE A 37 12.32 -4.58 -5.49
C PHE A 37 10.82 -4.66 -5.28
N TYR A 38 10.07 -5.20 -6.25
CA TYR A 38 8.64 -5.39 -6.11
C TYR A 38 8.29 -6.40 -5.00
N LEU A 39 9.04 -7.51 -4.91
CA LEU A 39 8.86 -8.48 -3.83
C LEU A 39 9.20 -7.87 -2.46
N LEU A 40 10.27 -7.09 -2.36
CA LEU A 40 10.59 -6.37 -1.13
C LEU A 40 9.47 -5.39 -0.77
N TYR A 41 8.97 -4.61 -1.73
CA TYR A 41 7.86 -3.68 -1.54
C TYR A 41 6.63 -4.39 -0.99
N LEU A 42 6.21 -5.52 -1.56
CA LEU A 42 5.04 -6.28 -1.09
C LEU A 42 5.15 -6.78 0.35
N ASN A 43 6.36 -6.94 0.88
CA ASN A 43 6.59 -7.40 2.26
C ASN A 43 6.73 -6.24 3.27
N LEU A 44 6.69 -4.98 2.82
CA LEU A 44 6.73 -3.83 3.72
C LEU A 44 5.40 -3.65 4.46
N PRO A 45 5.42 -3.00 5.64
CA PRO A 45 4.21 -2.65 6.37
C PRO A 45 3.24 -1.84 5.50
N TRP A 46 1.94 -2.00 5.76
CA TRP A 46 0.89 -1.30 5.02
C TRP A 46 1.02 0.21 5.16
N SER A 47 1.46 0.73 6.30
CA SER A 47 1.80 2.15 6.49
C SER A 47 2.80 2.68 5.46
N PHE A 48 3.76 1.86 5.03
CA PHE A 48 4.70 2.21 3.96
C PHE A 48 4.03 2.20 2.58
N HIS A 49 3.11 1.28 2.33
CA HIS A 49 2.34 1.27 1.06
C HIS A 49 1.47 2.51 0.96
N LEU A 50 0.84 2.91 2.06
CA LEU A 50 0.11 4.17 2.16
C LEU A 50 1.05 5.35 1.87
N PHE A 51 2.21 5.41 2.53
CA PHE A 51 3.22 6.45 2.27
C PHE A 51 3.58 6.57 0.78
N VAL A 52 3.96 5.46 0.13
CA VAL A 52 4.36 5.46 -1.28
C VAL A 52 3.20 5.88 -2.18
N HIS A 53 1.99 5.41 -1.89
CA HIS A 53 0.79 5.83 -2.61
C HIS A 53 0.58 7.34 -2.53
N TRP A 54 0.79 7.94 -1.35
CA TRP A 54 0.66 9.38 -1.16
C TRP A 54 1.78 10.18 -1.82
N VAL A 55 3.04 9.77 -1.68
CA VAL A 55 4.19 10.40 -2.36
C VAL A 55 4.01 10.41 -3.88
N THR A 56 3.37 9.38 -4.43
CA THR A 56 3.09 9.28 -5.87
C THR A 56 1.78 9.95 -6.29
N LYS A 57 1.07 10.64 -5.38
CA LYS A 57 -0.23 11.28 -5.60
C LYS A 57 -1.29 10.31 -6.13
N GLY A 58 -1.31 9.08 -5.60
CA GLY A 58 -2.15 7.98 -6.04
C GLY A 58 -3.66 8.15 -5.83
N GLY A 59 -4.10 9.20 -5.12
CA GLY A 59 -5.50 9.47 -4.83
C GLY A 59 -6.01 8.75 -3.58
N ASP A 60 -7.32 8.64 -3.44
CA ASP A 60 -7.98 8.01 -2.29
C ASP A 60 -7.78 6.49 -2.29
N LEU A 61 -7.57 5.91 -1.10
CA LEU A 61 -7.44 4.47 -0.93
C LEU A 61 -8.79 3.81 -0.69
N ASP A 62 -9.14 2.89 -1.58
CA ASP A 62 -10.40 2.15 -1.59
C ASP A 62 -10.30 0.74 -0.97
N LYS A 63 -9.08 0.26 -0.70
CA LYS A 63 -8.81 -1.11 -0.27
C LYS A 63 -7.89 -1.18 0.93
N ILE A 64 -8.30 -1.99 1.90
CA ILE A 64 -7.51 -2.37 3.07
C ILE A 64 -7.08 -3.84 2.91
N PRO A 65 -5.84 -4.22 3.26
CA PRO A 65 -5.42 -5.61 3.23
C PRO A 65 -6.28 -6.52 4.12
N ALA A 66 -6.68 -7.69 3.59
CA ALA A 66 -7.57 -8.64 4.27
C ALA A 66 -7.03 -9.14 5.62
N LYS A 67 -5.70 -9.14 5.82
CA LYS A 67 -5.06 -9.49 7.10
C LYS A 67 -5.56 -8.64 8.27
N PHE A 68 -6.02 -7.42 8.02
CA PHE A 68 -6.53 -6.50 9.05
C PHE A 68 -8.02 -6.62 9.33
N TYR A 69 -8.77 -7.38 8.53
CA TYR A 69 -10.23 -7.37 8.63
C TYR A 69 -10.72 -7.87 10.00
N ALA A 70 -10.08 -8.88 10.57
CA ALA A 70 -10.47 -9.41 11.88
C ALA A 70 -10.30 -8.36 12.99
N GLU A 71 -9.14 -7.70 13.03
CA GLU A 71 -8.85 -6.63 14.00
C GLU A 71 -9.80 -5.44 13.77
N LEU A 72 -9.94 -4.94 12.53
CA LEU A 72 -10.84 -3.84 12.21
C LEU A 72 -12.30 -4.12 12.59
N ASN A 73 -12.77 -5.36 12.40
CA ASN A 73 -14.11 -5.74 12.84
C ASN A 73 -14.25 -5.61 14.36
N GLN A 74 -13.27 -6.09 15.14
CA GLN A 74 -13.29 -5.93 16.59
C GLN A 74 -13.25 -4.46 17.01
N LEU A 75 -12.47 -3.65 16.31
CA LEU A 75 -12.38 -2.20 16.54
C LEU A 75 -13.71 -1.50 16.25
N CYS A 76 -14.31 -1.75 15.09
CA CYS A 76 -15.59 -1.16 14.71
C CYS A 76 -16.73 -1.57 15.63
N LEU A 77 -16.71 -2.79 16.18
CA LEU A 77 -17.70 -3.23 17.18
C LEU A 77 -17.55 -2.51 18.52
N ARG A 78 -16.37 -1.96 18.83
CA ARG A 78 -16.07 -1.19 20.03
C ARG A 78 -16.09 0.32 19.79
N ALA A 79 -16.43 0.75 18.58
CA ALA A 79 -16.51 2.15 18.23
C ALA A 79 -17.51 2.88 19.14
N ASP A 80 -17.31 4.18 19.32
CA ASP A 80 -18.21 4.98 20.13
C ASP A 80 -19.60 5.15 19.47
N SER A 81 -20.51 5.87 20.13
CA SER A 81 -21.86 6.13 19.61
C SER A 81 -21.91 6.82 18.23
N ARG A 82 -20.81 7.44 17.78
CA ARG A 82 -20.68 8.11 16.48
C ARG A 82 -19.99 7.21 15.44
N GLY A 83 -19.57 6.01 15.84
CA GLY A 83 -18.79 5.08 15.03
C GLY A 83 -17.30 5.43 14.99
N GLU A 84 -16.81 6.30 15.88
CA GLU A 84 -15.41 6.71 15.91
C GLU A 84 -14.56 5.70 16.68
N VAL A 85 -13.41 5.34 16.09
CA VAL A 85 -12.36 4.50 16.69
C VAL A 85 -11.09 5.34 16.81
N ARG A 86 -10.57 5.44 18.03
CA ARG A 86 -9.32 6.15 18.33
C ARG A 86 -8.20 5.14 18.60
N THR A 87 -7.24 5.03 17.70
CA THR A 87 -6.10 4.09 17.85
C THR A 87 -4.93 4.69 18.63
N ARG A 88 -4.92 6.01 18.88
CA ARG A 88 -3.81 6.72 19.55
C ARG A 88 -3.45 6.20 20.95
N ASN A 89 -4.42 5.60 21.66
CA ASN A 89 -4.22 5.07 23.02
C ASN A 89 -3.99 3.55 23.05
N TYR A 90 -3.74 2.92 21.88
CA TYR A 90 -3.48 1.49 21.84
C TYR A 90 -2.10 1.22 22.45
N THR A 91 -2.09 0.54 23.60
CA THR A 91 -0.88 0.10 24.29
C THR A 91 -0.13 -0.98 23.50
N GLU A 92 -0.85 -1.73 22.67
CA GLU A 92 -0.25 -2.61 21.66
C GLU A 92 -0.13 -1.79 20.37
N HIS A 93 1.09 -1.36 20.03
CA HIS A 93 1.35 -0.71 18.75
C HIS A 93 1.08 -1.71 17.61
N THR A 94 -0.13 -1.67 17.04
CA THR A 94 -0.49 -2.49 15.88
C THR A 94 -0.21 -1.73 14.58
N GLU A 95 0.05 -2.47 13.50
CA GLU A 95 0.23 -1.91 12.15
C GLU A 95 -1.01 -1.09 11.72
N ILE A 96 -2.20 -1.39 12.27
CA ILE A 96 -3.42 -0.58 12.08
C ILE A 96 -3.31 0.77 12.77
N ALA A 97 -2.79 0.86 14.00
CA ALA A 97 -2.62 2.13 14.69
C ALA A 97 -1.59 3.05 14.01
N GLU A 98 -0.56 2.47 13.38
CA GLU A 98 0.40 3.22 12.56
C GLU A 98 -0.21 3.70 11.24
N SER A 99 -1.11 2.90 10.65
CA SER A 99 -1.71 3.17 9.35
C SER A 99 -2.95 4.07 9.43
N LEU A 100 -3.78 3.88 10.45
CA LEU A 100 -5.04 4.57 10.71
C LEU A 100 -4.96 5.24 12.09
N GLY A 101 -5.27 6.54 12.16
CA GLY A 101 -5.13 7.28 13.42
C GLY A 101 -6.44 7.43 14.20
N THR A 102 -7.43 8.06 13.59
CA THR A 102 -8.78 8.11 14.14
C THR A 102 -9.69 7.94 12.96
N PHE A 103 -10.42 6.83 12.95
CA PHE A 103 -11.21 6.45 11.80
C PHE A 103 -12.64 6.19 12.23
N ARG A 104 -13.56 6.32 11.28
CA ARG A 104 -14.97 6.07 11.47
C ARG A 104 -15.36 4.75 10.84
N CYS A 105 -16.17 3.98 11.55
CA CYS A 105 -16.83 2.78 11.06
C CYS A 105 -18.31 3.06 10.86
N THR A 106 -18.80 2.81 9.65
CA THR A 106 -20.24 2.91 9.34
C THR A 106 -20.73 1.57 8.78
N LEU A 107 -21.81 1.03 9.33
CA LEU A 107 -22.48 -0.13 8.71
C LEU A 107 -23.18 0.31 7.43
N VAL A 108 -22.85 -0.36 6.33
CA VAL A 108 -23.42 -0.12 5.01
C VAL A 108 -23.97 -1.43 4.43
N ASN A 109 -24.68 -1.35 3.31
CA ASN A 109 -25.21 -2.51 2.60
C ASN A 109 -26.03 -3.45 3.51
N GLY A 110 -26.96 -2.88 4.28
CA GLY A 110 -27.81 -3.63 5.20
C GLY A 110 -27.05 -4.27 6.38
N GLY A 111 -25.84 -3.80 6.67
CA GLY A 111 -24.99 -4.28 7.76
C GLY A 111 -24.00 -5.38 7.37
N GLN A 112 -23.90 -5.73 6.09
CA GLN A 112 -22.97 -6.75 5.58
C GLN A 112 -21.52 -6.26 5.55
N GLU A 113 -21.30 -4.95 5.47
CA GLU A 113 -19.98 -4.35 5.33
C GLU A 113 -19.81 -3.18 6.30
N TRP A 114 -18.56 -2.96 6.69
CA TRP A 114 -18.11 -1.73 7.31
C TRP A 114 -17.49 -0.84 6.25
N LEU A 115 -17.95 0.40 6.20
CA LEU A 115 -17.24 1.49 5.56
C LEU A 115 -16.27 2.09 6.59
N ILE A 116 -14.98 2.02 6.28
CA ILE A 116 -13.88 2.58 7.06
C ILE A 116 -13.48 3.91 6.44
N GLU A 117 -13.55 4.97 7.22
CA GLU A 117 -13.21 6.34 6.79
C GLU A 117 -12.16 6.96 7.72
N ASP A 118 -10.97 7.29 7.18
CA ASP A 118 -9.95 8.11 7.88
C ASP A 118 -9.61 9.30 6.98
N TYR A 119 -10.00 10.50 7.42
CA TYR A 119 -9.69 11.74 6.73
C TYR A 119 -8.75 12.57 7.59
N LYS A 120 -7.61 12.96 7.02
CA LYS A 120 -6.72 13.94 7.62
C LYS A 120 -6.31 14.98 6.62
N SER A 121 -6.46 16.23 7.02
CA SER A 121 -5.84 17.38 6.37
C SER A 121 -4.95 18.02 7.42
N PHE A 122 -3.73 18.33 7.04
CA PHE A 122 -2.84 19.11 7.89
C PHE A 122 -2.76 20.50 7.30
N SER A 123 -2.96 21.53 8.11
CA SER A 123 -2.69 22.90 7.71
C SER A 123 -1.33 23.38 8.23
N SER A 124 -0.77 22.65 9.20
CA SER A 124 0.55 22.87 9.80
C SER A 124 1.22 21.55 10.21
N ALA A 125 2.55 21.57 10.37
CA ALA A 125 3.31 20.38 10.77
C ALA A 125 2.95 19.93 12.20
N ASP A 126 2.58 20.87 13.07
CA ASP A 126 2.17 20.59 14.45
C ASP A 126 0.85 19.81 14.53
N GLU A 127 -0.04 19.97 13.54
CA GLU A 127 -1.25 19.16 13.43
C GLU A 127 -0.94 17.71 13.02
N ALA A 128 0.14 17.49 12.25
CA ALA A 128 0.59 16.15 11.88
C ALA A 128 1.08 15.34 13.09
N ILE A 129 1.66 16.02 14.09
CA ILE A 129 2.07 15.42 15.38
C ILE A 129 0.87 14.91 16.19
N LEU A 130 -0.31 15.49 16.00
CA LEU A 130 -1.56 14.96 16.58
C LEU A 130 -2.08 13.73 15.81
N GLY A 131 -1.47 13.41 14.66
CA GLY A 131 -1.83 12.31 13.77
C GLY A 131 -1.14 10.97 14.06
N THR A 132 -0.92 10.17 13.03
CA THR A 132 -0.14 8.91 13.10
C THR A 132 1.35 9.20 12.82
N GLN A 133 2.24 8.23 13.09
CA GLN A 133 3.64 8.35 12.67
C GLN A 133 3.77 8.53 11.16
N LEU A 134 2.91 7.86 10.37
CA LEU A 134 2.83 8.06 8.93
C LEU A 134 2.47 9.51 8.57
N ALA A 135 1.51 10.12 9.26
CA ALA A 135 1.15 11.51 9.05
C ALA A 135 2.32 12.45 9.33
N VAL A 136 3.02 12.29 10.46
CA VAL A 136 4.22 13.08 10.78
C VAL A 136 5.26 12.97 9.67
N PHE A 137 5.56 11.73 9.25
CA PHE A 137 6.57 11.48 8.22
C PHE A 137 6.20 12.08 6.86
N ILE A 138 4.93 12.04 6.47
CA ILE A 138 4.46 12.69 5.23
C ILE A 138 4.63 14.21 5.34
N ALA A 139 4.26 14.83 6.47
CA ALA A 139 4.39 16.27 6.67
C ALA A 139 5.84 16.75 6.60
N GLU A 140 6.76 15.98 7.18
CA GLU A 140 8.19 16.31 7.16
C GLU A 140 8.79 16.27 5.75
N ILE A 141 8.38 15.32 4.91
CA ILE A 141 8.96 15.11 3.58
C ILE A 141 8.26 15.93 2.50
N LEU A 142 6.93 15.99 2.53
CA LEU A 142 6.12 16.58 1.45
C LEU A 142 5.60 17.99 1.79
N GLY A 143 5.79 18.45 3.03
CA GLY A 143 5.23 19.72 3.53
C GLY A 143 3.80 19.54 4.04
N THR A 144 3.10 20.63 4.31
CA THR A 144 1.79 20.61 5.00
C THR A 144 0.60 20.74 4.06
N ASP A 145 0.78 20.98 2.76
CA ASP A 145 -0.33 21.10 1.80
C ASP A 145 -0.76 19.73 1.27
N TYR A 146 -1.14 18.83 2.18
CA TYR A 146 -1.67 17.53 1.82
C TYR A 146 -2.81 17.09 2.74
N SER A 147 -3.81 16.51 2.11
CA SER A 147 -4.90 15.80 2.77
C SER A 147 -4.94 14.38 2.24
N TYR A 148 -5.25 13.43 3.11
CA TYR A 148 -5.49 12.06 2.72
C TYR A 148 -6.87 11.60 3.19
N ASN A 149 -7.51 10.80 2.35
CA ASN A 149 -8.79 10.17 2.62
C ASN A 149 -8.67 8.67 2.34
N ILE A 150 -8.86 7.86 3.38
CA ILE A 150 -8.99 6.43 3.27
C ILE A 150 -10.48 6.14 3.34
N ARG A 151 -11.04 5.54 2.29
CA ARG A 151 -12.46 5.20 2.22
C ARG A 151 -12.60 3.79 1.66
N ALA A 152 -12.56 2.81 2.55
CA ALA A 152 -12.48 1.41 2.18
C ALA A 152 -13.64 0.59 2.76
N TYR A 153 -14.06 -0.42 2.01
CA TYR A 153 -15.09 -1.35 2.43
C TYR A 153 -14.44 -2.65 2.91
N ILE A 154 -14.85 -3.12 4.08
CA ILE A 154 -14.45 -4.43 4.61
C ILE A 154 -15.69 -5.24 5.00
N PRO A 155 -15.66 -6.58 4.87
CA PRO A 155 -16.78 -7.43 5.27
C PRO A 155 -17.00 -7.37 6.80
N ASN A 156 -18.26 -7.32 7.22
CA ASN A 156 -18.66 -7.40 8.62
C ASN A 156 -18.75 -8.87 9.06
N THR A 157 -17.83 -9.31 9.91
CA THR A 157 -17.75 -10.72 10.35
C THR A 157 -18.81 -11.09 11.38
N LYS A 158 -19.55 -10.13 11.96
CA LYS A 158 -20.68 -10.41 12.88
C LYS A 158 -21.82 -11.20 12.21
N TYR A 159 -21.89 -11.18 10.87
CA TYR A 159 -22.86 -11.92 10.05
C TYR A 159 -22.27 -13.13 9.32
N GLN A 160 -21.01 -13.50 9.54
CA GLN A 160 -20.50 -14.79 9.10
C GLN A 160 -21.04 -15.87 10.04
N ILE A 161 -22.24 -16.34 9.71
CA ILE A 161 -22.95 -17.46 10.33
C ILE A 161 -21.94 -18.58 10.57
N ALA A 162 -21.86 -19.03 11.82
CA ALA A 162 -21.07 -20.18 12.23
C ALA A 162 -21.19 -21.32 11.19
N PRO A 163 -20.09 -22.02 10.85
CA PRO A 163 -20.21 -23.18 9.98
C PRO A 163 -21.25 -24.11 10.60
N LYS A 164 -22.32 -24.42 9.85
CA LYS A 164 -23.27 -25.46 10.23
C LYS A 164 -22.44 -26.71 10.49
N THR A 165 -22.31 -27.08 11.75
CA THR A 165 -21.86 -28.40 12.15
C THR A 165 -22.80 -29.37 11.47
N LYS A 166 -22.32 -30.04 10.41
CA LYS A 166 -23.02 -31.19 9.86
C LYS A 166 -22.96 -32.26 10.92
N SER A 167 -24.11 -32.51 11.54
CA SER A 167 -24.40 -33.73 12.28
C SER A 167 -24.31 -34.94 11.37
#